data_AF-A0A948HZX1-F1
#
_entry.id   AF-A0A948HZX1-F1
#
_cell.length_a   1.000
_cell.length_b   1.000
_cell.length_c   1.000
_cell.angle_alpha   90.00
_cell.angle_beta   90.00
_cell.angle_gamma   90.00
#
_symmetry.space_group_name_H-M   'P 1'
#
loop_
_entity.id
_entity.type
_entity.pdbx_description
1 polymer ?
#
loop_
_entity_poly.entity_id
_entity_poly.type
_entity_poly.pdbx_seq_one_letter_code
_entity_poly.pdbx_strand_id
1 'polypeptide(L)' 'MSIISLILTLVIIGVILWAVNTYIPMDRKIKSILNVVVVILVILWLLNVFGVLGGGVPRVG' A
#
# COMPACT_ATOMS: atom_id res chain seq x y z
N MET A 1 -13.72 5.49 -5.28
CA MET A 1 -12.84 5.29 -6.47
C MET A 1 -13.47 4.20 -7.33
N SER A 2 -13.41 4.31 -8.65
CA SER A 2 -13.81 3.22 -9.55
C SER A 2 -12.88 2.01 -9.37
N ILE A 3 -13.40 0.79 -9.56
CA ILE A 3 -12.63 -0.47 -9.41
C ILE A 3 -11.36 -0.45 -10.29
N ILE A 4 -11.47 0.10 -11.49
CA ILE A 4 -10.34 0.27 -12.42
C ILE A 4 -9.22 1.11 -11.81
N SER A 5 -9.54 2.22 -11.14
CA SER A 5 -8.54 3.06 -10.48
C SER A 5 -7.87 2.34 -9.31
N LEU A 6 -8.61 1.51 -8.57
CA LEU A 6 -8.05 0.70 -7.48
C LEU A 6 -7.04 -0.33 -7.98
N ILE A 7 -7.39 -1.05 -9.06
CA ILE A 7 -6.50 -2.01 -9.72
C ILE A 7 -5.26 -1.29 -10.24
N LEU A 8 -5.43 -0.13 -10.88
CA LEU A 8 -4.31 0.66 -11.41
C LEU A 8 -3.34 1.08 -10.29
N THR A 9 -3.87 1.53 -9.16
CA THR A 9 -3.04 1.91 -8.00
C THR A 9 -2.27 0.71 -7.44
N LEU A 10 -2.88 -0.46 -7.34
CA LEU A 10 -2.20 -1.70 -6.92
C LEU A 10 -1.08 -2.09 -7.89
N VAL A 11 -1.33 -1.99 -9.19
CA VAL A 11 -0.31 -2.26 -10.22
C VAL A 11 0.86 -1.27 -10.09
N ILE A 12 0.58 0.03 -9.94
CA ILE A 12 1.61 1.06 -9.77
C ILE A 12 2.47 0.77 -8.53
N ILE A 13 1.84 0.48 -7.38
CA ILE A 13 2.57 0.16 -6.15
C ILE A 13 3.41 -1.11 -6.31
N GLY A 14 2.86 -2.14 -6.96
CA GLY A 14 3.59 -3.38 -7.25
C GLY A 14 4.82 -3.17 -8.14
N VAL A 15 4.68 -2.36 -9.20
CA VAL A 15 5.79 -2.03 -10.10
C VAL A 15 6.86 -1.19 -9.38
N ILE A 16 6.47 -0.24 -8.53
CA ILE A 16 7.40 0.55 -7.72
C ILE A 16 8.18 -0.35 -6.76
N LEU A 17 7.49 -1.23 -6.03
CA LEU A 17 8.13 -2.16 -5.10
C LEU A 17 9.10 -3.10 -5.84
N TRP A 18 8.69 -3.62 -6.99
CA TRP A 18 9.54 -4.46 -7.83
C TRP A 18 10.78 -3.71 -8.33
N ALA A 19 10.62 -2.47 -8.79
CA ALA A 19 11.72 -1.63 -9.24
C ALA A 19 12.69 -1.32 -8.10
N VAL A 20 12.20 -0.90 -6.94
CA VAL A 20 13.02 -0.67 -5.74
C VAL A 20 13.81 -1.92 -5.37
N ASN A 21 13.17 -3.09 -5.41
CA ASN A 21 13.77 -4.37 -5.05
C ASN A 21 14.79 -4.90 -6.08
N THR A 22 14.71 -4.43 -7.32
CA THR A 22 15.53 -4.89 -8.47
C THR A 22 16.69 -3.94 -8.75
N TYR A 23 16.45 -2.63 -8.72
CA TYR A 23 17.45 -1.63 -9.09
C TYR A 23 18.27 -1.12 -7.91
N ILE A 24 17.79 -1.30 -6.67
CA ILE A 24 18.56 -0.93 -5.48
C ILE A 24 19.17 -2.22 -4.88
N PRO A 25 20.48 -2.46 -5.05
CA PRO A 25 21.15 -3.58 -4.39
C PRO A 25 21.22 -3.30 -2.88
N MET A 26 20.18 -3.69 -2.16
CA MET A 26 20.11 -3.61 -0.70
C MET A 26 20.58 -4.91 -0.07
N ASP A 27 21.32 -4.79 1.04
CA ASP A 27 21.65 -5.90 1.91
C ASP A 27 20.41 -6.71 2.30
N ARG A 28 20.57 -8.04 2.43
CA ARG A 28 19.47 -8.99 2.68
C ARG A 28 18.57 -8.58 3.86
N LYS A 29 19.15 -8.01 4.92
CA LYS A 29 18.40 -7.54 6.09
C LYS A 29 17.51 -6.33 5.77
N ILE A 30 18.04 -5.34 5.05
CA ILE A 30 17.30 -4.11 4.72
C ILE A 30 16.21 -4.41 3.69
N LYS A 31 16.49 -5.30 2.72
CA LYS A 31 15.52 -5.78 1.72
C LYS A 31 14.27 -6.38 2.38
N SER A 32 14.46 -7.22 3.40
CA SER A 32 13.36 -7.84 4.13
C SER A 32 12.51 -6.82 4.89
N ILE A 33 13.14 -5.85 5.56
CA ILE A 33 12.44 -4.81 6.31
C ILE A 33 11.59 -3.95 5.37
N LEU A 34 12.17 -3.49 4.25
CA LEU A 34 11.46 -2.64 3.30
C LEU A 34 10.25 -3.36 2.69
N ASN A 35 10.40 -4.62 2.29
CA ASN A 35 9.28 -5.39 1.73
C ASN A 35 8.15 -5.54 2.76
N VAL A 36 8.48 -5.88 4.02
CA VAL A 36 7.50 -5.99 5.10
C VAL A 36 6.79 -4.65 5.35
N VAL A 37 7.52 -3.54 5.40
CA VAL A 37 6.95 -2.20 5.60
C VAL A 37 6.01 -1.81 4.47
N VAL A 38 6.40 -2.05 3.21
CA VAL A 38 5.54 -1.73 2.06
C VAL A 38 4.28 -2.61 2.05
N VAL A 39 4.40 -3.90 2.36
CA VAL A 39 3.23 -4.80 2.47
C VAL A 39 2.26 -4.30 3.55
N ILE A 40 2.76 -3.89 4.72
CA ILE A 40 1.92 -3.33 5.79
C ILE A 40 1.22 -2.05 5.33
N LEU A 41 1.94 -1.13 4.67
CA LEU A 41 1.35 0.09 4.12
C LEU A 41 0.23 -0.20 3.10
N VAL A 42 0.44 -1.18 2.22
CA VAL A 42 -0.57 -1.60 1.24
C VAL A 42 -1.81 -2.18 1.93
N ILE A 43 -1.65 -2.99 2.97
CA ILE A 43 -2.76 -3.56 3.74
C ILE A 43 -3.56 -2.46 4.46
N LEU A 44 -2.88 -1.54 5.14
CA LEU A 44 -3.52 -0.40 5.81
C LEU A 44 -4.26 0.51 4.81
N TRP A 45 -3.66 0.75 3.65
CA TRP A 45 -4.29 1.52 2.58
C TRP A 45 -5.53 0.81 2.03
N LEU A 46 -5.48 -0.50 1.78
CA LEU A 46 -6.63 -1.30 1.36
C LEU A 46 -7.76 -1.22 2.39
N LEU A 47 -7.47 -1.43 3.68
CA LEU A 47 -8.44 -1.30 4.77
C LEU A 47 -9.10 0.09 4.80
N ASN A 48 -8.33 1.15 4.55
CA ASN A 48 -8.84 2.52 4.47
C ASN A 48 -9.75 2.71 3.24
N VAL A 49 -9.33 2.22 2.07
CA VAL A 49 -10.08 2.31 0.81
C VAL A 49 -11.39 1.53 0.85
N PHE A 50 -11.42 0.40 1.55
CA PHE A 50 -12.65 -0.36 1.81
C PHE A 50 -13.53 0.28 2.91
N GLY A 51 -13.11 1.40 3.50
CA GLY A 51 -13.87 2.14 4.49
C GLY A 51 -13.85 1.54 5.90
N VAL A 52 -13.03 0.51 6.15
CA VAL A 52 -12.93 -0.17 7.45
C VAL A 52 -12.32 0.73 8.53
N LEU A 53 -11.45 1.66 8.12
CA LEU A 53 -10.80 2.64 9.02
C LEU A 53 -11.51 4.02 9.05
N GLY A 54 -12.63 4.18 8.32
CA GLY A 54 -13.31 5.47 8.11
C GLY A 54 -14.75 5.51 8.61
N GLY A 55 -15.12 4.64 9.55
CA GLY A 55 -16.46 4.58 10.14
C GLY A 55 -16.72 5.69 11.17
N GLY A 56 -17.09 6.88 10.68
CA GLY A 56 -17.96 7.82 11.39
C GLY A 56 -17.29 8.82 12.34
N VAL A 57 -17.08 10.05 11.86
CA VAL A 57 -17.25 11.22 12.73
C VAL A 57 -18.74 11.54 12.75
N PRO A 58 -19.46 11.39 13.87
CA PRO A 58 -20.84 11.85 13.97
C PRO A 58 -20.80 13.37 13.84
N ARG A 59 -21.30 13.90 12.72
CA ARG A 59 -21.66 15.30 12.63
C ARG A 59 -22.92 15.46 13.48
N VAL A 60 -22.72 15.72 14.77
CA VAL A 60 -23.76 16.26 15.65
C VAL A 60 -24.15 17.62 15.08
N GLY A 61 -25.33 17.67 14.48
CA GLY A 61 -26.08 18.90 14.26
C GLY A 61 -26.81 19.31 15.52
#